data_AF-A0A7W6RVV2-F1
#
_entry.id   AF-A0A7W6RVV2-F1
#
_cell.length_a   1.000
_cell.length_b   1.000
_cell.length_c   1.000
_cell.angle_alpha   90.00
_cell.angle_beta   90.00
_cell.angle_gamma   90.00
#
_symmetry.space_group_name_H-M   'P 1'
#
loop_
_entity.id
_entity.type
_entity.pdbx_description
1 polymer ?
#
loop_
_entity_poly.entity_id
_entity_poly.type
_entity_poly.pdbx_seq_one_letter_code
_entity_poly.pdbx_strand_id
1 'polypeptide(L)'
;MELPTEKSASRSMMAQLLAKRRTQYSLGKNIALPDEEIDALIREAVRLSPSAFNSQSSRVVILHRDENRKLWDIVKSELSHIVDGEGERPAKAFSLG
;
A
#
# COMPACT_ATOMS: atom_id res chain seq x y z
N MET A 1 -12.02 -40.79 8.62
CA MET A 1 -11.04 -39.71 8.50
C MET A 1 -11.42 -38.93 7.25
N GLU A 2 -12.27 -37.90 7.40
CA GLU A 2 -12.73 -37.12 6.25
C GLU A 2 -11.65 -36.10 5.89
N LEU A 3 -11.22 -36.14 4.63
CA LEU A 3 -10.26 -35.18 4.09
C LEU A 3 -10.93 -33.80 3.98
N PRO A 4 -10.26 -32.70 4.34
CA PRO A 4 -10.84 -31.37 4.18
C PRO A 4 -11.14 -31.13 2.70
N THR A 5 -12.38 -30.75 2.39
CA THR A 5 -12.75 -30.32 1.03
C THR A 5 -11.93 -29.09 0.62
N GLU A 6 -11.62 -28.93 -0.67
CA GLU A 6 -10.80 -27.78 -1.16
C GLU A 6 -11.35 -26.42 -0.69
N LYS A 7 -12.67 -26.31 -0.56
CA LYS A 7 -13.36 -25.10 -0.08
C LYS A 7 -13.06 -24.78 1.39
N SER A 8 -12.83 -25.81 2.22
CA SER A 8 -12.42 -25.68 3.62
C SER A 8 -10.96 -25.24 3.75
N ALA A 9 -10.07 -25.84 2.95
CA ALA A 9 -8.66 -25.47 2.90
C ALA A 9 -8.44 -24.02 2.44
N SER A 10 -9.18 -23.59 1.41
CA SER A 10 -9.13 -22.22 0.87
C SER A 10 -9.62 -21.14 1.87
N ARG A 11 -10.72 -21.41 2.60
CA ARG A 11 -11.20 -20.51 3.67
C ARG A 11 -10.18 -20.33 4.79
N SER A 12 -9.54 -21.43 5.20
CA SER A 12 -8.48 -21.41 6.20
C SER A 12 -7.28 -20.58 5.72
N MET A 13 -6.88 -20.72 4.45
CA MET A 13 -5.76 -19.98 3.86
C MET A 13 -6.00 -18.46 3.84
N MET A 14 -7.17 -18.01 3.37
CA MET A 14 -7.49 -16.58 3.33
C MET A 14 -7.49 -15.94 4.72
N ALA A 15 -8.10 -16.59 5.72
CA ALA A 15 -8.11 -16.10 7.09
C ALA A 15 -6.68 -15.98 7.67
N GLN A 16 -5.82 -16.96 7.39
CA GLN A 16 -4.42 -16.94 7.81
C GLN A 16 -3.62 -15.80 7.16
N LEU A 17 -3.82 -15.56 5.85
CA LEU A 17 -3.15 -14.47 5.13
C LEU A 17 -3.57 -13.11 5.68
N LEU A 18 -4.87 -12.92 5.94
CA LEU A 18 -5.39 -11.69 6.53
C LEU A 18 -4.85 -11.46 7.94
N ALA A 19 -4.74 -12.50 8.76
CA ALA A 19 -4.16 -12.42 10.10
C ALA A 19 -2.66 -12.06 10.08
N LYS A 20 -1.93 -12.47 9.03
CA LYS A 20 -0.50 -12.16 8.87
C LYS A 20 -0.24 -10.73 8.36
N ARG A 21 -1.23 -10.04 7.76
CA ARG A 21 -1.05 -8.70 7.21
C ARG A 21 -0.78 -7.67 8.31
N ARG A 22 0.31 -6.91 8.18
CA ARG A 22 0.66 -5.78 9.05
C ARG A 22 0.94 -4.53 8.22
N THR A 23 0.73 -3.36 8.80
CA THR A 23 1.25 -2.10 8.21
C THR A 23 2.76 -2.08 8.39
N GLN A 24 3.50 -1.83 7.32
CA GLN A 24 4.97 -1.77 7.33
C GLN A 24 5.44 -0.32 7.18
N TYR A 25 6.28 0.14 8.11
CA TYR A 25 6.86 1.48 8.11
C TYR A 25 8.34 1.50 7.72
N SER A 26 9.04 0.38 7.85
CA SER A 26 10.43 0.25 7.43
C SER A 26 10.48 -0.19 5.97
N LEU A 27 10.43 0.76 5.04
CA LEU A 27 10.38 0.52 3.60
C LEU A 27 11.66 1.05 2.93
N GLY A 28 12.49 0.13 2.42
CA GLY A 28 13.66 0.50 1.64
C GLY A 28 13.34 0.83 0.18
N LYS A 29 14.30 1.42 -0.52
CA LYS A 29 14.21 1.73 -1.97
C LYS A 29 14.45 0.52 -2.88
N ASN A 30 14.87 -0.62 -2.32
CA ASN A 30 15.21 -1.80 -3.09
C ASN A 30 13.96 -2.66 -3.30
N ILE A 31 13.38 -2.56 -4.50
CA ILE A 31 12.23 -3.35 -4.92
C ILE A 31 12.74 -4.45 -5.85
N ALA A 32 12.55 -5.71 -5.45
CA ALA A 32 13.02 -6.86 -6.21
C ALA A 32 12.10 -7.21 -7.40
N LEU A 33 10.82 -6.83 -7.33
CA LEU A 33 9.85 -7.05 -8.39
C LEU A 33 9.97 -5.96 -9.47
N PRO A 34 9.83 -6.31 -10.75
CA PRO A 34 9.73 -5.32 -11.82
C PRO A 34 8.41 -4.55 -11.74
N ASP A 35 8.42 -3.33 -12.26
CA ASP A 35 7.31 -2.38 -12.15
C ASP A 35 6.04 -2.94 -12.82
N GLU A 36 6.19 -3.71 -13.90
CA GLU A 36 5.09 -4.35 -14.64
C GLU A 36 4.36 -5.43 -13.84
N GLU A 37 5.09 -6.21 -13.02
CA GLU A 37 4.49 -7.23 -12.16
C GLU A 37 3.69 -6.58 -11.03
N ILE A 38 4.20 -5.48 -10.48
CA ILE A 38 3.51 -4.68 -9.47
C ILE A 38 2.22 -4.08 -10.05
N ASP A 39 2.31 -3.51 -11.26
CA ASP A 39 1.16 -2.95 -11.96
C ASP A 39 0.09 -4.00 -12.25
N ALA A 40 0.49 -5.19 -12.69
CA ALA A 40 -0.42 -6.29 -12.95
C ALA A 40 -1.14 -6.75 -11.67
N LEU A 41 -0.39 -6.92 -10.58
CA LEU A 41 -0.93 -7.31 -9.27
C LEU A 41 -1.95 -6.29 -8.75
N ILE A 42 -1.61 -4.99 -8.79
CA ILE A 42 -2.49 -3.92 -8.32
C ILE A 42 -3.74 -3.85 -9.21
N ARG A 43 -3.59 -3.93 -10.54
CA ARG A 43 -4.70 -3.92 -11.49
C ARG A 43 -5.69 -5.05 -11.22
N GLU A 44 -5.18 -6.27 -11.00
CA GLU A 44 -6.01 -7.42 -10.69
C GLU A 44 -6.74 -7.26 -9.34
N ALA A 45 -6.03 -6.84 -8.30
CA ALA A 45 -6.61 -6.62 -6.98
C ALA A 45 -7.75 -5.58 -7.00
N VAL A 46 -7.56 -4.47 -7.73
CA VAL A 46 -8.59 -3.43 -7.88
C VAL A 46 -9.79 -3.96 -8.65
N ARG A 47 -9.56 -4.69 -9.76
CA ARG A 47 -10.63 -5.26 -10.59
C ARG A 47 -11.48 -6.29 -9.83
N LEU A 48 -10.85 -7.09 -8.96
CA LEU A 48 -11.52 -8.14 -8.19
C LEU A 48 -12.18 -7.63 -6.91
N SER A 49 -11.89 -6.40 -6.49
CA SER A 49 -12.48 -5.81 -5.30
C SER A 49 -13.95 -5.45 -5.56
N PRO A 50 -14.89 -5.87 -4.68
CA PRO A 50 -16.29 -5.52 -4.85
C PRO A 50 -16.48 -4.00 -4.68
N SER A 51 -17.41 -3.43 -5.45
CA SER A 51 -17.79 -2.02 -5.36
C SER A 51 -19.31 -1.90 -5.27
N ALA A 52 -19.80 -0.87 -4.58
CA ALA A 52 -21.24 -0.64 -4.46
C ALA A 52 -21.87 -0.52 -5.84
N PHE A 53 -22.95 -1.28 -6.08
CA PHE A 53 -23.64 -1.37 -7.37
C PHE A 53 -22.74 -1.74 -8.56
N ASN A 54 -21.60 -2.39 -8.31
CA ASN A 54 -20.58 -2.67 -9.33
C ASN A 54 -20.14 -1.41 -10.11
N SER A 55 -20.18 -0.24 -9.47
CA SER A 55 -19.87 1.06 -10.10
C SER A 55 -18.41 1.20 -10.51
N GLN A 56 -17.50 0.47 -9.86
CA GLN A 56 -16.06 0.48 -10.17
C GLN A 56 -15.47 1.90 -10.29
N SER A 57 -15.89 2.80 -9.40
CA SER A 57 -15.48 4.21 -9.42
C SER A 57 -14.04 4.44 -8.96
N SER A 58 -13.43 3.46 -8.28
CA SER A 58 -12.05 3.54 -7.81
C SER A 58 -11.07 3.69 -8.98
N ARG A 59 -10.20 4.69 -8.90
CA ARG A 59 -9.08 4.91 -9.82
C ARG A 59 -7.78 4.88 -9.03
N VAL A 60 -6.74 4.32 -9.64
CA VAL A 60 -5.42 4.19 -9.02
C VAL A 60 -4.38 4.82 -9.93
N VAL A 61 -3.49 5.59 -9.31
CA VAL A 61 -2.27 6.11 -9.93
C VAL A 61 -1.10 5.46 -9.22
N ILE A 62 -0.22 4.82 -9.98
CA ILE A 62 0.97 4.15 -9.45
C ILE A 62 2.16 5.03 -9.78
N LEU A 63 2.92 5.43 -8.76
CA LEU A 63 4.13 6.21 -8.91
C LEU A 63 5.32 5.33 -8.59
N HIS A 64 6.13 5.05 -9.60
CA HIS A 64 7.35 4.28 -9.45
C HIS A 64 8.51 5.21 -9.04
N ARG A 65 9.47 4.65 -8.31
CA ARG A 65 10.83 5.19 -8.07
C ARG A 65 10.90 6.72 -7.91
N ASP A 66 11.17 7.43 -9.00
CA ASP A 66 11.49 8.86 -9.01
C ASP A 66 10.22 9.70 -8.89
N GLU A 67 9.13 9.28 -9.50
CA GLU A 67 7.80 9.88 -9.43
C GLU A 67 7.26 9.80 -7.99
N ASN A 68 7.53 8.68 -7.30
CA ASN A 68 7.20 8.56 -5.87
C ASN A 68 7.97 9.59 -5.04
N ARG A 69 9.27 9.78 -5.30
CA ARG A 69 10.08 10.77 -4.60
C ARG A 69 9.59 12.19 -4.87
N LYS A 70 9.30 12.53 -6.13
CA LYS A 70 8.75 13.84 -6.52
C LYS A 70 7.48 14.17 -5.74
N LEU A 71 6.55 13.22 -5.60
CA LEU A 71 5.34 13.42 -4.80
C LEU A 71 5.68 13.77 -3.34
N TRP A 72 6.58 13.01 -2.72
CA TRP A 72 6.95 13.26 -1.32
C TRP A 72 7.76 14.54 -1.13
N ASP A 73 8.54 14.96 -2.10
CA ASP A 73 9.25 16.23 -2.06
C ASP A 73 8.27 17.42 -2.12
N ILE A 74 7.21 17.32 -2.95
CA ILE A 74 6.10 18.29 -2.96
C ILE A 74 5.43 18.33 -1.57
N VAL A 75 5.06 17.18 -1.01
CA VAL A 75 4.41 17.11 0.30
C VAL A 75 5.27 17.72 1.41
N LYS A 76 6.58 17.42 1.42
CA LYS A 76 7.52 17.99 2.40
C LYS A 76 7.65 19.50 2.26
N SER A 77 7.70 20.01 1.03
CA SER A 77 7.77 21.45 0.75
C SER A 77 6.55 22.16 1.35
N GLU A 78 5.34 21.68 1.05
CA GLU A 78 4.11 22.29 1.58
C GLU A 78 4.02 22.19 3.10
N LEU A 79 4.40 21.05 3.66
CA LEU A 79 4.36 20.85 5.12
C LEU A 79 5.35 21.76 5.85
N SER A 80 6.49 22.10 5.25
CA SER A 80 7.48 22.99 5.87
C SER A 80 6.92 24.38 6.16
N HIS A 81 6.07 24.93 5.26
CA HIS A 81 5.41 26.22 5.46
C HIS A 81 4.49 26.25 6.69
N ILE A 82 3.88 25.12 7.03
CA ILE A 82 2.97 24.98 8.18
C ILE A 82 3.80 24.84 9.48
N VAL A 83 4.82 23.99 9.47
CA VAL A 83 5.65 23.69 10.64
C VAL A 83 6.53 24.88 11.04
N ASP A 84 6.92 25.74 10.10
CA ASP A 84 7.65 26.97 10.42
C ASP A 84 6.74 28.07 11.00
N GLY A 85 5.40 27.92 10.91
CA GLY A 85 4.40 28.85 11.44
C GLY A 85 3.83 28.50 12.83
N GLU A 86 3.92 27.24 13.25
CA GLU A 86 3.46 26.77 14.57
C GLU A 86 4.59 26.00 15.28
N GLY A 87 4.91 26.44 16.50
CA GLY A 87 6.05 25.95 17.28
C GLY A 87 6.09 24.44 17.50
N GLU A 88 7.33 23.95 17.58
CA GLU A 88 7.76 22.63 18.07
C GLU A 88 7.43 21.39 17.22
N ARG A 89 8.45 20.98 16.44
CA ARG A 89 8.61 19.66 15.83
C ARG A 89 8.51 18.53 16.88
N PRO A 90 7.68 17.49 16.70
CA PRO A 90 8.08 16.16 17.13
C PRO A 90 9.14 15.66 16.14
N ALA A 91 10.41 15.82 16.51
CA ALA A 91 11.61 15.53 15.73
C ALA A 91 11.81 14.05 15.28
N LYS A 92 10.75 13.24 15.21
CA LYS A 92 10.81 11.79 14.93
C LYS A 92 9.78 11.27 13.93
N ALA A 93 8.97 12.11 13.29
CA ALA A 93 7.88 11.60 12.43
C ALA A 93 8.33 11.14 11.03
N PHE A 94 9.46 11.62 10.49
CA PHE A 94 9.83 11.39 9.08
C PHE A 94 11.23 10.79 8.85
N SER A 95 11.92 10.32 9.90
CA SER A 95 13.24 9.69 9.78
C SER A 95 13.20 8.15 9.74
N LEU A 96 12.09 7.55 9.31
CA LEU A 96 12.01 6.10 9.17
C LEU A 96 12.55 5.68 7.79
N GLY A 97 13.82 5.24 7.85
CA GLY A 97 14.54 4.30 6.97
C GLY A 97 14.06 4.07 5.55
#